data_AF-A0A7K1Y417-F1
#
_entry.id   AF-A0A7K1Y417-F1
#
_cell.length_a   1.000
_cell.length_b   1.000
_cell.length_c   1.000
_cell.angle_alpha   90.00
_cell.angle_beta   90.00
_cell.angle_gamma   90.00
#
_symmetry.space_group_name_H-M   'P 1'
#
loop_
_entity.id
_entity.type
_entity.pdbx_description
1 polymer ?
#
loop_
_entity_poly.entity_id
_entity_poly.type
_entity_poly.pdbx_seq_one_letter_code
_entity_poly.pdbx_strand_id
1 'polypeptide(L)'
;MTARPNVYILLGTVFILLTWLFVGIYRDDEFYEQNLFTKYRPTFKVNFHSAIGMQDLKLDDLSENRKAEEIAFQEFLIKQQVQSSSNAKLWYLPFILIQLTLTFISLGILKFRRDLVYKEWHFPAHFTACLLLTSIGLGLMLSFDNSLTTIFVGLLVLTLNYGALILITKERRKKSYT
;
A
#
# COMPACT_ATOMS: atom_id res chain seq x y z
N MET A 1 -32.17 12.62 13.26
CA MET A 1 -30.88 13.19 12.81
C MET A 1 -30.28 12.25 11.77
N THR A 2 -30.23 12.64 10.49
CA THR A 2 -29.50 11.90 9.48
C THR A 2 -28.03 12.28 9.58
N ALA A 3 -27.19 11.37 10.07
CA ALA A 3 -25.74 11.58 10.09
C ALA A 3 -25.25 11.71 8.65
N ARG A 4 -24.61 12.85 8.31
CA ARG A 4 -23.99 13.02 6.98
C ARG A 4 -22.85 12.00 6.85
N PRO A 5 -22.78 11.22 5.76
CA PRO A 5 -21.74 10.22 5.58
C PRO A 5 -20.37 10.89 5.52
N ASN A 6 -19.38 10.27 6.17
CA ASN A 6 -18.00 10.75 6.16
C ASN A 6 -17.34 10.39 4.83
N VAL A 7 -17.35 11.34 3.88
CA VAL A 7 -16.78 11.18 2.54
C VAL A 7 -15.32 10.69 2.56
N TYR A 8 -14.52 11.08 3.56
CA TYR A 8 -13.13 10.64 3.65
C TYR A 8 -13.00 9.16 4.02
N ILE A 9 -13.89 8.64 4.89
CA ILE A 9 -13.95 7.21 5.17
C ILE A 9 -14.40 6.46 3.92
N LEU A 10 -15.40 6.96 3.19
CA LEU A 10 -15.84 6.37 1.93
C LEU A 10 -14.70 6.27 0.92
N LEU A 11 -13.98 7.37 0.68
CA LEU A 11 -12.82 7.40 -0.20
C LEU A 11 -11.70 6.49 0.29
N GLY A 12 -11.43 6.47 1.60
CA GLY A 12 -10.47 5.56 2.21
C GLY A 12 -10.81 4.10 1.93
N THR A 13 -12.07 3.70 2.11
CA THR A 13 -12.55 2.35 1.79
C THR A 13 -12.38 2.02 0.31
N VAL A 14 -12.67 2.95 -0.61
CA VAL A 14 -12.44 2.76 -2.05
C VAL A 14 -10.95 2.53 -2.32
N PHE A 15 -10.06 3.33 -1.74
CA PHE A 15 -8.61 3.15 -1.93
C PHE A 15 -8.07 1.88 -1.27
N ILE A 16 -8.63 1.42 -0.15
CA ILE A 16 -8.32 0.10 0.42
C ILE A 16 -8.63 -1.00 -0.59
N LEU A 17 -9.84 -0.97 -1.19
CA LEU A 17 -10.24 -1.96 -2.19
C LEU A 17 -9.35 -1.92 -3.43
N LEU A 18 -9.03 -0.73 -3.93
CA LEU A 18 -8.11 -0.58 -5.06
C LEU A 18 -6.71 -1.10 -4.72
N THR A 19 -6.20 -0.79 -3.53
CA THR A 19 -4.90 -1.29 -3.06
C THR A 19 -4.91 -2.81 -3.00
N TRP A 20 -5.93 -3.42 -2.38
CA TRP A 20 -6.01 -4.87 -2.27
C TRP A 20 -6.09 -5.56 -3.63
N LEU A 21 -6.90 -5.03 -4.54
CA LEU A 21 -7.14 -5.63 -5.85
C LEU A 21 -5.98 -5.43 -6.83
N PHE A 22 -5.26 -4.30 -6.76
CA PHE A 22 -4.25 -3.91 -7.76
C PHE A 22 -2.81 -3.91 -7.26
N VAL A 23 -2.55 -3.99 -5.95
CA VAL A 23 -1.19 -4.13 -5.42
C VAL A 23 -0.91 -5.60 -5.13
N GLY A 24 0.23 -6.08 -5.63
CA GLY A 24 0.77 -7.40 -5.31
C GLY A 24 2.17 -7.28 -4.73
N ILE A 25 2.56 -8.33 -4.02
CA ILE A 25 3.94 -8.57 -3.55
C ILE A 25 4.41 -9.82 -4.28
N TYR A 26 5.62 -9.78 -4.83
CA TYR A 26 6.26 -10.96 -5.36
C TYR A 26 7.64 -11.17 -4.74
N ARG A 27 8.10 -12.43 -4.73
CA ARG A 27 9.49 -12.76 -4.46
C ARG A 27 10.18 -13.10 -5.76
N ASP A 28 11.31 -12.44 -5.98
CA ASP A 28 12.23 -12.78 -7.05
C ASP A 28 12.82 -14.18 -6.79
N ASP A 29 12.88 -15.03 -7.81
CA ASP A 29 13.35 -16.41 -7.67
C ASP A 29 14.88 -16.55 -7.75
N GLU A 30 15.60 -15.55 -8.26
CA GLU A 30 17.05 -15.51 -8.35
C GLU A 30 17.68 -14.94 -7.05
N PHE A 31 17.15 -13.82 -6.55
CA PHE A 31 17.71 -13.08 -5.40
C PHE A 31 16.89 -13.22 -4.12
N TYR A 32 15.71 -13.85 -4.17
CA TYR A 32 14.80 -14.01 -3.04
C TYR A 32 14.30 -12.68 -2.43
N GLU A 33 14.40 -11.58 -3.18
CA GLU A 33 14.01 -10.25 -2.74
C GLU A 33 12.48 -10.05 -2.87
N GLN A 34 11.87 -9.43 -1.87
CA GLN A 34 10.45 -9.05 -1.92
C GLN A 34 10.27 -7.72 -2.64
N ASN A 35 9.34 -7.68 -3.58
CA ASN A 35 9.07 -6.51 -4.39
C ASN A 35 7.57 -6.23 -4.48
N LEU A 36 7.21 -4.95 -4.44
CA LEU A 36 5.84 -4.49 -4.73
C LEU A 36 5.67 -4.30 -6.24
N PHE A 37 4.49 -4.64 -6.74
CA PHE A 37 4.14 -4.37 -8.13
C PHE A 37 2.66 -4.03 -8.31
N THR A 38 2.37 -3.44 -9.46
CA THR A 38 1.01 -3.16 -9.91
C THR A 38 0.51 -4.32 -10.74
N LYS A 39 -0.56 -4.97 -10.27
CA LYS A 39 -1.30 -5.97 -11.03
C LYS A 39 -1.98 -5.29 -12.22
N TYR A 40 -1.88 -5.90 -13.40
CA TYR A 40 -2.53 -5.35 -14.60
C TYR A 40 -4.07 -5.54 -14.60
N ARG A 41 -4.58 -6.50 -13.81
CA ARG A 41 -6.02 -6.75 -13.61
C ARG A 41 -6.34 -7.02 -12.13
N PRO A 42 -7.56 -6.73 -11.66
CA PRO A 42 -7.91 -6.92 -10.25
C PRO A 42 -7.91 -8.40 -9.86
N THR A 43 -7.33 -8.73 -8.71
CA THR A 43 -7.40 -10.06 -8.09
C THR A 43 -7.21 -9.97 -6.57
N PHE A 44 -7.84 -10.88 -5.84
CA PHE A 44 -7.71 -11.00 -4.38
C PHE A 44 -6.36 -11.58 -3.94
N LYS A 45 -5.61 -12.21 -4.85
CA LYS A 45 -4.27 -12.76 -4.57
C LYS A 45 -3.29 -11.62 -4.31
N VAL A 46 -2.64 -11.60 -3.15
CA VAL A 46 -1.66 -10.55 -2.79
C VAL A 46 -0.23 -11.01 -3.04
N ASN A 47 0.08 -12.25 -2.65
CA ASN A 47 1.43 -12.81 -2.75
C ASN A 47 1.56 -13.66 -4.01
N PHE A 48 2.62 -13.41 -4.78
CA PHE A 48 2.99 -14.15 -5.98
C PHE A 48 4.40 -14.71 -5.81
N HIS A 49 4.59 -15.97 -6.16
CA HIS A 49 5.91 -16.60 -6.12
C HIS A 49 5.99 -17.63 -7.23
N SER A 50 7.18 -17.81 -7.79
CA SER A 50 7.47 -18.91 -8.69
C SER A 50 7.41 -20.21 -7.90
N ALA A 51 6.53 -21.13 -8.29
CA ALA A 51 6.47 -22.45 -7.68
C ALA A 51 7.58 -23.36 -8.23
N ILE A 52 8.08 -23.07 -9.45
CA ILE A 52 9.22 -23.77 -10.05
C ILE A 52 10.54 -23.22 -9.49
N GLY A 53 10.64 -21.89 -9.33
CA GLY A 53 11.89 -21.21 -8.98
C GLY A 53 12.98 -21.49 -10.01
N MET A 54 14.22 -21.69 -9.56
CA MET A 54 15.36 -22.06 -10.40
C MET A 54 15.49 -23.57 -10.68
N GLN A 55 14.44 -24.36 -10.46
CA GLN A 55 14.47 -25.81 -10.70
C GLN A 55 14.14 -26.13 -12.16
N ASP A 56 14.75 -27.17 -12.72
CA ASP A 56 14.44 -27.70 -14.06
C ASP A 56 13.12 -28.52 -14.07
N LEU A 57 12.07 -28.03 -13.40
CA LEU A 57 10.74 -28.64 -13.39
C LEU A 57 9.87 -28.06 -14.50
N LYS A 58 9.01 -28.90 -15.07
CA LYS A 58 7.92 -28.47 -15.96
C LYS A 58 6.65 -28.26 -15.16
N LEU A 59 5.72 -27.51 -15.75
CA LEU A 59 4.42 -27.26 -15.13
C LEU A 59 3.65 -28.55 -14.82
N ASP A 60 3.81 -29.58 -15.66
CA ASP A 60 3.18 -30.89 -15.47
C ASP A 60 3.72 -31.68 -14.28
N ASP A 61 4.93 -31.36 -13.81
CA ASP A 61 5.58 -32.00 -12.66
C ASP A 61 5.05 -31.47 -11.32
N LEU A 62 4.25 -30.40 -11.34
CA LEU A 62 3.71 -29.74 -10.16
C LEU A 62 2.36 -30.35 -9.73
N SER A 63 2.06 -30.28 -8.44
CA SER A 63 0.70 -30.53 -7.94
C SER A 63 -0.25 -29.42 -8.41
N GLU A 64 -1.56 -29.71 -8.49
CA GLU A 64 -2.56 -28.75 -8.99
C GLU A 64 -2.52 -27.37 -8.30
N ASN A 65 -2.30 -27.35 -6.98
CA ASN A 65 -2.15 -26.09 -6.25
C ASN A 65 -0.88 -25.32 -6.67
N ARG A 66 0.26 -26.01 -6.84
CA ARG A 66 1.51 -25.40 -7.31
C ARG A 66 1.42 -24.96 -8.76
N LYS A 67 0.70 -25.70 -9.62
CA LYS A 67 0.39 -25.29 -10.99
C LYS A 67 -0.36 -23.97 -11.01
N ALA A 68 -1.39 -23.82 -10.19
CA ALA A 68 -2.17 -22.58 -10.13
C ALA A 68 -1.31 -21.38 -9.67
N GLU A 69 -0.41 -21.60 -8.71
CA GLU A 69 0.55 -20.59 -8.25
C GLU A 69 1.53 -20.18 -9.37
N GLU A 70 2.12 -21.16 -10.06
CA GLU A 70 3.03 -20.92 -11.18
C GLU A 70 2.34 -20.19 -12.34
N ILE A 71 1.12 -20.61 -12.71
CA ILE A 71 0.34 -19.96 -13.77
C ILE A 71 0.09 -18.49 -13.41
N ALA A 72 -0.28 -18.20 -12.17
CA ALA A 72 -0.50 -16.83 -11.70
C ALA A 72 0.80 -16.01 -11.72
N PHE A 73 1.93 -16.61 -11.33
CA PHE A 73 3.23 -15.95 -11.38
C PHE A 73 3.64 -15.61 -12.82
N GLN A 74 3.56 -16.58 -13.72
CA GLN A 74 3.82 -16.39 -15.15
C GLN A 74 2.91 -15.32 -15.77
N GLU A 75 1.63 -15.33 -15.43
CA GLU A 75 0.64 -14.38 -15.95
C GLU A 75 0.89 -12.94 -15.49
N PHE A 76 1.13 -12.72 -14.19
CA PHE A 76 1.20 -11.38 -13.59
C PHE A 76 2.61 -10.78 -13.57
N LEU A 77 3.66 -11.61 -13.54
CA LEU A 77 5.04 -11.13 -13.39
C LEU A 77 5.83 -11.30 -14.69
N ILE A 78 5.92 -12.52 -15.23
CA ILE A 78 6.78 -12.83 -16.38
C ILE A 78 6.22 -12.23 -17.68
N LYS A 79 4.96 -12.53 -18.02
CA LYS A 79 4.33 -12.01 -19.25
C LYS A 79 4.20 -10.48 -19.25
N GLN A 80 4.10 -9.88 -18.07
CA GLN A 80 4.04 -8.43 -17.89
C GLN A 80 5.42 -7.77 -17.75
N GLN A 81 6.51 -8.54 -17.82
CA GLN A 81 7.89 -8.07 -17.69
C GLN A 81 8.13 -7.29 -16.39
N VAL A 82 7.44 -7.65 -15.30
CA VAL A 82 7.58 -6.98 -14.00
C VAL A 82 8.92 -7.31 -13.36
N GLN A 83 9.37 -8.57 -13.50
CA GLN A 83 10.62 -9.05 -12.93
C GLN A 83 11.83 -8.64 -13.78
N SER A 84 11.70 -8.67 -15.11
CA SER A 84 12.80 -8.45 -16.06
C SER A 84 13.04 -6.97 -16.43
N SER A 85 12.11 -6.06 -16.11
CA SER A 85 12.21 -4.65 -16.48
C SER A 85 12.42 -3.76 -15.26
N SER A 86 13.55 -3.04 -15.25
CA SER A 86 13.77 -1.92 -14.33
C SER A 86 12.75 -0.78 -14.50
N ASN A 87 11.96 -0.80 -15.59
CA ASN A 87 10.92 0.19 -15.92
C ASN A 87 9.53 -0.45 -16.03
N ALA A 88 9.17 -1.36 -15.10
CA ALA A 88 7.82 -1.89 -15.03
C ALA A 88 6.78 -0.75 -15.05
N LYS A 89 5.80 -0.85 -15.96
CA LYS A 89 4.79 0.19 -16.15
C LYS A 89 4.01 0.38 -14.85
N LEU A 90 3.89 1.63 -14.38
CA LEU A 90 3.21 1.99 -13.12
C LEU A 90 3.84 1.38 -11.86
N TRP A 91 5.16 1.15 -11.83
CA TRP A 91 5.86 0.65 -10.63
C TRP A 91 5.62 1.49 -9.36
N TYR A 92 5.36 2.79 -9.52
CA TYR A 92 5.12 3.73 -8.41
C TYR A 92 3.69 3.69 -7.85
N LEU A 93 2.74 3.07 -8.56
CA LEU A 93 1.33 3.10 -8.20
C LEU A 93 1.01 2.44 -6.83
N PRO A 94 1.68 1.36 -6.39
CA PRO A 94 1.47 0.79 -5.07
C PRO A 94 1.69 1.81 -3.96
N PHE A 95 2.77 2.60 -4.04
CA PHE A 95 3.10 3.64 -3.08
C PHE A 95 2.01 4.72 -3.02
N ILE A 96 1.49 5.13 -4.18
CA ILE A 96 0.40 6.12 -4.26
C ILE A 96 -0.89 5.56 -3.65
N LEU A 97 -1.30 4.35 -4.01
CA LEU A 97 -2.55 3.75 -3.52
C LEU A 97 -2.52 3.51 -2.00
N ILE A 98 -1.39 3.04 -1.48
CA ILE A 98 -1.17 2.89 -0.04
C ILE A 98 -1.23 4.26 0.65
N GLN A 99 -0.54 5.28 0.11
CA GLN A 99 -0.55 6.61 0.73
C GLN A 99 -1.93 7.30 0.68
N LEU A 100 -2.68 7.13 -0.42
CA LEU A 100 -4.06 7.63 -0.53
C LEU A 100 -4.96 6.94 0.50
N THR A 101 -4.83 5.63 0.65
CA THR A 101 -5.51 4.84 1.69
C THR A 101 -5.24 5.41 3.08
N LEU A 102 -3.96 5.54 3.46
CA LEU A 102 -3.56 6.05 4.77
C LEU A 102 -4.06 7.48 5.01
N THR A 103 -3.97 8.33 4.00
CA THR A 103 -4.40 9.73 4.07
C THR A 103 -5.91 9.83 4.30
N PHE A 104 -6.73 9.20 3.46
CA PHE A 104 -8.19 9.33 3.56
C PHE A 104 -8.76 8.67 4.82
N ILE A 105 -8.22 7.54 5.24
CA ILE A 105 -8.62 6.92 6.53
C ILE A 105 -8.24 7.82 7.70
N SER A 106 -7.02 8.38 7.72
CA SER A 106 -6.58 9.27 8.80
C SER A 106 -7.44 10.54 8.87
N LEU A 107 -7.74 11.15 7.72
CA LEU A 107 -8.66 12.29 7.62
C LEU A 107 -10.07 11.92 8.10
N GLY A 108 -10.57 10.76 7.69
CA GLY A 108 -11.88 10.27 8.12
C GLY A 108 -11.98 10.08 9.62
N ILE A 109 -11.00 9.41 10.23
CA ILE A 109 -10.93 9.18 11.68
C ILE A 109 -10.83 10.51 12.44
N LEU A 110 -10.00 11.43 11.95
CA LEU A 110 -9.79 12.71 12.62
C LEU A 110 -11.04 13.59 12.54
N LYS A 111 -11.75 13.63 11.40
CA LYS A 111 -13.07 14.27 11.27
C LYS A 111 -14.10 13.70 12.24
N PHE A 112 -14.06 12.39 12.48
CA PHE A 112 -14.97 11.73 13.41
C PHE A 112 -14.65 12.07 14.87
N ARG A 113 -13.35 12.16 15.22
CA ARG A 113 -12.89 12.41 16.60
C ARG A 113 -12.83 13.88 16.99
N ARG A 114 -12.66 14.78 16.02
CA ARG A 114 -12.50 16.21 16.23
C ARG A 114 -13.35 16.94 15.20
N ASP A 115 -14.13 17.91 15.66
CA ASP A 115 -14.87 18.83 14.79
C ASP A 115 -13.91 19.82 14.13
N LEU A 116 -13.01 19.29 13.30
CA LEU A 116 -11.98 20.05 12.61
C LEU A 116 -12.56 20.65 11.34
N VAL A 117 -12.39 21.95 11.20
CA VAL A 117 -12.61 22.66 9.95
C VAL A 117 -11.45 22.31 9.02
N TYR A 118 -11.70 21.39 8.10
CA TYR A 118 -10.71 21.03 7.08
C TYR A 118 -10.51 22.18 6.11
N LYS A 119 -9.25 22.61 5.99
CA LYS A 119 -8.80 23.41 4.86
C LYS A 119 -8.37 22.46 3.75
N GLU A 120 -8.64 22.84 2.50
CA GLU A 120 -8.29 22.03 1.32
C GLU A 120 -6.80 21.70 1.27
N TRP A 121 -5.94 22.61 1.75
CA TRP A 121 -4.49 22.43 1.83
C TRP A 121 -4.01 21.34 2.81
N HIS A 122 -4.83 20.90 3.78
CA HIS A 122 -4.42 19.84 4.70
C HIS A 122 -4.20 18.51 3.97
N PHE A 123 -4.98 18.23 2.92
CA PHE A 123 -4.83 17.02 2.12
C PHE A 123 -3.47 16.96 1.38
N PRO A 124 -3.12 17.89 0.48
CA PRO A 124 -1.87 17.81 -0.26
C PRO A 124 -0.64 17.94 0.65
N ALA A 125 -0.74 18.69 1.75
CA ALA A 125 0.33 18.79 2.74
C ALA A 125 0.58 17.44 3.44
N HIS A 126 -0.48 16.80 3.95
CA HIS A 126 -0.36 15.48 4.59
C HIS A 126 0.13 14.42 3.63
N PHE A 127 -0.50 14.35 2.44
CA PHE A 127 -0.17 13.37 1.42
C PHE A 127 1.31 13.45 1.03
N THR A 128 1.79 14.65 0.68
CA THR A 128 3.18 14.85 0.24
C THR A 128 4.17 14.54 1.37
N ALA A 129 3.91 15.04 2.58
CA ALA A 129 4.80 14.83 3.72
C ALA A 129 4.94 13.34 4.08
N CYS A 130 3.83 12.59 4.00
CA CYS A 130 3.82 11.20 4.40
C CYS A 130 4.17 10.23 3.27
N LEU A 131 4.07 10.63 2.00
CA LEU A 131 4.41 9.76 0.86
C LEU A 131 5.87 9.27 0.96
N LEU A 132 6.81 10.19 1.21
CA LEU A 132 8.23 9.83 1.35
C LEU A 132 8.46 8.88 2.52
N LEU A 133 7.84 9.17 3.66
CA LEU A 133 7.95 8.34 4.86
C LEU A 133 7.38 6.94 4.65
N THR A 134 6.21 6.84 4.03
CA THR A 134 5.56 5.57 3.70
C THR A 134 6.41 4.78 2.70
N SER A 135 7.00 5.44 1.69
CA SER A 135 7.90 4.76 0.75
C SER A 135 9.15 4.19 1.43
N ILE A 136 9.77 4.95 2.35
CA ILE A 136 10.90 4.46 3.16
C ILE A 136 10.48 3.28 4.03
N GLY A 137 9.33 3.41 4.72
CA GLY A 137 8.80 2.34 5.56
C GLY A 137 8.49 1.07 4.78
N LEU A 138 7.90 1.18 3.59
CA LEU A 138 7.66 0.04 2.70
C LEU A 138 8.96 -0.60 2.22
N GLY A 139 9.95 0.22 1.84
CA GLY A 139 11.29 -0.29 1.48
C GLY A 139 11.89 -1.12 2.62
N LEU A 140 11.86 -0.58 3.85
CA LEU A 140 12.32 -1.33 5.03
C LEU A 140 11.50 -2.62 5.24
N MET A 141 10.18 -2.56 5.12
CA MET A 141 9.31 -3.75 5.27
C MET A 141 9.66 -4.86 4.28
N LEU A 142 10.00 -4.51 3.04
CA LEU A 142 10.37 -5.45 1.98
C LEU A 142 11.81 -5.98 2.14
N SER A 143 12.71 -5.19 2.74
CA SER A 143 14.09 -5.62 3.01
C SER A 143 14.21 -6.67 4.12
N PHE A 144 13.18 -6.83 4.96
CA PHE A 144 13.18 -7.81 6.05
C PHE A 144 12.25 -8.97 5.76
N ASP A 145 12.80 -10.18 5.62
CA ASP A 145 12.01 -11.41 5.53
C ASP A 145 11.54 -11.90 6.91
N ASN A 146 10.97 -10.98 7.70
CA ASN A 146 10.51 -11.25 9.07
C ASN A 146 9.17 -10.55 9.33
N SER A 147 8.13 -11.34 9.56
CA SER A 147 6.76 -10.85 9.78
C SER A 147 6.63 -9.92 10.98
N LEU A 148 7.37 -10.14 12.06
CA LEU A 148 7.35 -9.25 13.24
C LEU A 148 7.94 -7.89 12.90
N THR A 149 9.06 -7.86 12.16
CA THR A 149 9.67 -6.61 11.69
C THR A 149 8.73 -5.87 10.75
N THR A 150 8.11 -6.57 9.80
CA THR A 150 7.11 -6.00 8.89
C THR A 150 5.93 -5.39 9.65
N ILE A 151 5.38 -6.10 10.65
CA ILE A 151 4.29 -5.59 11.49
C ILE A 151 4.74 -4.35 12.28
N PHE A 152 5.90 -4.40 12.90
CA PHE A 152 6.44 -3.29 13.69
C PHE A 152 6.64 -2.03 12.82
N VAL A 153 7.30 -2.16 11.67
CA VAL A 153 7.51 -1.05 10.73
C VAL A 153 6.18 -0.53 10.20
N GLY A 154 5.23 -1.41 9.89
CA GLY A 154 3.87 -1.03 9.47
C GLY A 154 3.15 -0.19 10.53
N LEU A 155 3.19 -0.59 11.81
CA LEU A 155 2.62 0.17 12.92
C LEU A 155 3.31 1.53 13.10
N LEU A 156 4.63 1.58 12.92
CA LEU A 156 5.40 2.81 12.96
C LEU A 156 4.96 3.79 11.85
N VAL A 157 4.85 3.32 10.60
CA VAL A 157 4.37 4.12 9.47
C VAL A 157 2.96 4.66 9.72
N LEU A 158 2.05 3.83 10.24
CA LEU A 158 0.70 4.23 10.61
C LEU A 158 0.69 5.33 11.67
N THR A 159 1.47 5.14 12.74
CA THR A 159 1.56 6.08 13.86
C THR A 159 2.12 7.43 13.41
N LEU A 160 3.17 7.41 12.59
CA LEU A 160 3.79 8.63 12.07
C LEU A 160 2.89 9.35 11.05
N ASN A 161 2.20 8.63 10.16
CA ASN A 161 1.19 9.22 9.26
C ASN A 161 0.11 9.94 10.07
N TYR A 162 -0.49 9.26 11.04
CA TYR A 162 -1.54 9.85 11.88
C TYR A 162 -1.02 11.04 12.71
N GLY A 163 0.20 10.93 13.25
CA GLY A 163 0.86 12.01 13.99
C GLY A 163 1.12 13.25 13.12
N ALA A 164 1.61 13.05 11.89
CA ALA A 164 1.83 14.13 10.93
C ALA A 164 0.51 14.86 10.63
N LEU A 165 -0.60 14.13 10.47
CA LEU A 165 -1.91 14.75 10.29
C LEU A 165 -2.31 15.62 11.48
N ILE A 166 -2.10 15.13 12.71
CA ILE A 166 -2.38 15.93 13.91
C ILE A 166 -1.55 17.20 13.93
N LEU A 167 -0.26 17.14 13.56
CA LEU A 167 0.63 18.31 13.53
C LEU A 167 0.18 19.33 12.48
N ILE A 168 -0.15 18.88 11.27
CA ILE A 168 -0.62 19.73 10.17
C ILE A 168 -1.95 20.41 10.54
N THR A 169 -2.86 19.66 11.18
CA THR A 169 -4.18 20.17 11.58
C THR A 169 -4.17 20.93 12.90
N LYS A 170 -3.03 21.00 13.62
CA LYS A 170 -2.87 21.74 14.89
C LYS A 170 -2.83 23.25 14.69
N GLU A 171 -3.48 23.79 13.66
CA GLU A 171 -3.53 25.23 13.44
C GLU A 171 -3.91 25.94 14.74
N ARG A 172 -3.03 26.89 15.12
CA ARG A 172 -2.99 27.54 16.42
C ARG A 172 -4.40 28.03 16.74
N ARG A 173 -4.98 27.59 17.86
CA ARG A 173 -6.02 28.39 18.54
C ARG A 173 -5.42 29.78 18.70
N LYS A 174 -5.66 30.70 17.76
CA LYS A 174 -5.43 32.12 18.02
C LYS A 174 -6.31 32.39 19.22
N LYS A 175 -5.69 32.67 20.36
CA LYS A 175 -6.37 33.24 21.52
C LYS A 175 -7.26 34.34 20.96
N SER A 176 -8.58 34.21 21.12
CA SER A 176 -9.44 35.39 21.09
C SER A 176 -8.93 36.24 22.24
N TYR A 177 -8.10 37.23 21.94
CA TYR A 177 -7.92 38.35 22.83
C TYR A 177 -9.22 39.14 22.69
N THR A 178 -10.09 38.93 23.68
CA THR A 178 -11.14 39.86 24.09
C THR A 178 -10.55 41.23 24.36
#